data_AF-A0AAW8H3U8-F1
#
_entry.id   AF-A0AAW8H3U8-F1
#
_cell.length_a   1.000
_cell.length_b   1.000
_cell.length_c   1.000
_cell.angle_alpha   90.00
_cell.angle_beta   90.00
_cell.angle_gamma   90.00
#
_symmetry.space_group_name_H-M   'P 1'
#
loop_
_entity.id
_entity.type
_entity.pdbx_description
1 polymer ?
#
loop_
_entity_poly.entity_id
_entity_poly.type
_entity_poly.pdbx_seq_one_letter_code
_entity_poly.pdbx_strand_id
1 'polypeptide(L)'
;MVCQMELSSHLITGSAFDCYTVNEMKLAEQLIETTPDNSLTLFDKGFYSLGLLQAWSSHGINRHWLIPMKKGLIYEVVQSFGRQDKLIKLKSNPQARKKWPELEEEVVVRLITRVKEGKQYDVLTSMVDPMLYPKSDIVGLYEYRWEIELGYREQKQYMLGNRLTLRSRLPELV
;
A
#
# COMPACT_ATOMS: atom_id res chain seq x y z
N MET A 1 8.44 7.67 10.09
CA MET A 1 8.52 8.31 8.75
C MET A 1 7.86 7.38 7.76
N VAL A 2 7.08 7.90 6.83
CA VAL A 2 6.57 7.16 5.66
C VAL A 2 6.91 7.96 4.41
N CYS A 3 7.30 7.29 3.34
CA CYS A 3 7.52 7.92 2.04
C CYS A 3 6.71 7.23 0.95
N GLN A 4 6.29 8.02 -0.03
CA GLN A 4 5.73 7.59 -1.30
C GLN A 4 6.77 7.88 -2.39
N MET A 5 6.99 6.89 -3.25
CA MET A 5 7.97 6.95 -4.31
C MET A 5 7.35 6.53 -5.63
N GLU A 6 7.64 7.27 -6.70
CA GLU A 6 7.38 6.81 -8.07
C GLU A 6 8.43 5.77 -8.44
N LEU A 7 7.98 4.59 -8.90
CA LEU A 7 8.83 3.40 -9.00
C LEU A 7 9.77 3.42 -10.21
N SER A 8 9.45 4.16 -11.26
CA SER A 8 10.23 4.18 -12.51
C SER A 8 11.45 5.10 -12.41
N SER A 9 11.32 6.24 -11.71
CA SER A 9 12.35 7.26 -11.58
C SER A 9 12.96 7.34 -10.18
N HIS A 10 12.46 6.55 -9.23
CA HIS A 10 12.80 6.60 -7.79
C HIS A 10 12.64 8.00 -7.16
N LEU A 11 11.73 8.81 -7.72
CA LEU A 11 11.45 10.13 -7.18
C LEU A 11 10.52 10.00 -5.96
N ILE A 12 10.92 10.61 -4.84
CA ILE A 12 10.04 10.73 -3.67
C ILE A 12 9.00 11.79 -3.97
N THR A 13 7.75 11.36 -4.12
CA THR A 13 6.62 12.24 -4.42
C THR A 13 5.96 12.77 -3.16
N GLY A 14 6.15 12.10 -2.03
CA GLY A 14 5.59 12.52 -0.75
C GLY A 14 6.31 11.87 0.43
N SER A 15 6.34 12.57 1.56
CA SER A 15 6.89 12.04 2.80
C SER A 15 6.23 12.67 4.02
N ALA A 16 6.03 11.87 5.07
CA ALA A 16 5.49 12.31 6.34
C ALA A 16 6.40 11.86 7.49
N PHE A 17 6.67 12.77 8.43
CA PHE A 17 7.57 12.59 9.56
C PHE A 17 6.87 12.96 10.86
N ASP A 18 7.13 12.18 11.90
CA ASP A 18 6.64 12.45 13.25
C ASP A 18 7.48 11.66 14.27
N CYS A 19 7.16 11.83 15.55
CA CYS A 19 7.79 11.16 16.68
C CYS A 19 7.72 9.63 16.55
N TYR A 20 8.67 8.94 17.18
CA TYR A 20 8.74 7.47 17.18
C TYR A 20 7.50 6.78 17.79
N THR A 21 6.71 7.51 18.59
CA THR A 21 5.48 7.02 19.22
C THR A 21 4.28 7.01 18.25
N VAL A 22 4.42 7.64 17.09
CA VAL A 22 3.35 7.75 16.09
C VAL A 22 3.41 6.58 15.12
N ASN A 23 2.26 5.91 14.96
CA ASN A 23 2.12 4.76 14.08
C ASN A 23 2.24 5.18 12.61
N GLU A 24 3.01 4.43 11.81
CA GLU A 24 3.20 4.69 10.37
C GLU A 24 1.89 4.77 9.58
N MET A 25 0.85 4.02 9.96
CA MET A 25 -0.47 4.15 9.32
C MET A 25 -1.04 5.56 9.46
N LYS A 26 -0.84 6.23 10.61
CA LYS A 26 -1.26 7.64 10.79
C LYS A 26 -0.44 8.60 9.92
N LEU A 27 0.81 8.27 9.65
CA LEU A 27 1.65 9.07 8.75
C LEU A 27 1.22 8.88 7.30
N ALA A 28 0.85 7.66 6.90
CA ALA A 28 0.32 7.38 5.57
C ALA A 28 -0.96 8.18 5.29
N GLU A 29 -1.81 8.42 6.30
CA GLU A 29 -3.03 9.23 6.16
C GLU A 29 -2.73 10.64 5.62
N GLN A 30 -1.58 11.23 5.98
CA GLN A 30 -1.16 12.56 5.51
C GLN A 30 -0.79 12.58 4.01
N LEU A 31 -0.53 11.42 3.42
CA LEU A 31 -0.17 11.28 2.01
C LEU A 31 -1.39 11.08 1.10
N ILE A 32 -2.59 10.94 1.67
CA ILE A 32 -3.83 10.76 0.88
C ILE A 32 -4.07 11.99 0.00
N GLU A 33 -3.99 13.19 0.56
CA GLU A 33 -4.30 14.44 -0.16
C GLU A 33 -3.33 14.70 -1.32
N THR A 34 -2.05 14.36 -1.13
CA THR A 34 -0.97 14.66 -2.08
C THR A 34 -0.71 13.55 -3.09
N THR A 35 -1.29 12.36 -2.90
CA THR A 35 -1.19 11.28 -3.88
C THR A 35 -1.78 11.74 -5.21
N PRO A 36 -1.15 11.49 -6.37
CA PRO A 36 -1.68 11.90 -7.66
C PRO A 36 -2.88 11.04 -8.09
N ASP A 37 -3.75 11.62 -8.91
CA ASP A 37 -4.81 10.88 -9.61
C ASP A 37 -4.25 9.94 -10.68
N ASN A 38 -5.06 8.96 -11.12
CA ASN A 38 -4.66 7.93 -12.09
C ASN A 38 -3.40 7.16 -11.64
N SER A 39 -3.35 6.82 -10.36
CA SER A 39 -2.19 6.21 -9.73
C SER A 39 -2.52 4.86 -9.10
N LEU A 40 -1.49 4.02 -8.99
CA LEU A 40 -1.56 2.74 -8.29
C LEU A 40 -0.50 2.71 -7.19
N THR A 41 -0.92 2.74 -5.93
CA THR A 41 -0.03 2.66 -4.78
C THR A 41 0.21 1.21 -4.35
N LEU A 42 1.48 0.79 -4.30
CA LEU A 42 1.86 -0.52 -3.77
C LEU A 42 2.15 -0.42 -2.27
N PHE A 43 1.19 -0.80 -1.43
CA PHE A 43 1.36 -0.80 0.03
C PHE A 43 2.09 -2.03 0.54
N ASP A 44 2.97 -1.83 1.51
CA ASP A 44 3.44 -2.95 2.31
C ASP A 44 2.32 -3.51 3.21
N LYS A 45 2.47 -4.77 3.61
CA LYS A 45 1.54 -5.50 4.47
C LYS A 45 1.25 -4.78 5.80
N GLY A 46 2.20 -3.99 6.31
CA GLY A 46 2.04 -3.19 7.54
C GLY A 46 0.92 -2.13 7.47
N PHE A 47 0.53 -1.71 6.27
CA PHE A 47 -0.47 -0.66 6.04
C PHE A 47 -1.91 -1.18 5.91
N TYR A 48 -2.17 -2.44 6.28
CA TYR A 48 -3.51 -3.00 6.21
C TYR A 48 -4.46 -2.31 7.20
N SER A 49 -5.28 -1.39 6.68
CA SER A 49 -6.35 -0.69 7.39
C SER A 49 -7.46 -0.38 6.40
N LEU A 50 -8.65 -0.95 6.58
CA LEU A 50 -9.77 -0.75 5.64
C LEU A 50 -10.17 0.73 5.53
N GLY A 51 -10.09 1.49 6.62
CA GLY A 51 -10.35 2.93 6.59
C GLY A 51 -9.35 3.68 5.73
N LEU A 52 -8.05 3.40 5.91
CA LEU A 52 -6.99 4.00 5.09
C LEU A 52 -7.16 3.61 3.61
N LEU A 53 -7.35 2.32 3.33
CA LEU A 53 -7.45 1.80 1.97
C LEU A 53 -8.69 2.32 1.23
N GLN A 54 -9.85 2.40 1.89
CA GLN A 54 -11.05 2.98 1.29
C GLN A 54 -10.85 4.47 1.02
N ALA A 55 -10.37 5.21 2.03
CA ALA A 55 -10.09 6.65 1.91
C ALA A 55 -9.10 6.93 0.78
N TRP A 56 -8.07 6.10 0.62
CA TRP A 56 -7.06 6.25 -0.43
C TRP A 56 -7.65 6.20 -1.84
N SER A 57 -8.60 5.29 -2.08
CA SER A 57 -9.27 5.17 -3.37
C SER A 57 -10.42 6.16 -3.57
N SER A 58 -11.05 6.64 -2.50
CA SER A 58 -12.17 7.59 -2.59
C SER A 58 -11.71 9.05 -2.67
N HIS A 59 -10.54 9.40 -2.11
CA HIS A 59 -9.97 10.73 -2.23
C HIS A 59 -9.21 10.90 -3.54
N GLY A 60 -9.92 11.34 -4.58
CA GLY A 60 -9.35 11.66 -5.89
C GLY A 60 -9.97 10.86 -7.03
N ILE A 61 -9.32 10.86 -8.18
CA ILE A 61 -9.82 10.23 -9.40
C ILE A 61 -8.92 9.06 -9.78
N ASN A 62 -9.52 7.87 -9.96
CA ASN A 62 -8.83 6.68 -10.46
C ASN A 62 -7.57 6.35 -9.63
N ARG A 63 -7.69 6.43 -8.30
CA ARG A 63 -6.63 6.06 -7.36
C ARG A 63 -6.83 4.64 -6.87
N HIS A 64 -5.83 3.82 -7.07
CA HIS A 64 -5.87 2.42 -6.75
C HIS A 64 -4.76 2.02 -5.81
N TRP A 65 -4.92 0.86 -5.21
CA TRP A 65 -3.90 0.28 -4.35
C TRP A 65 -3.76 -1.22 -4.57
N LEU A 66 -2.58 -1.74 -4.25
CA LEU A 66 -2.28 -3.16 -4.10
C LEU A 66 -1.64 -3.38 -2.74
N ILE A 67 -2.07 -4.42 -2.03
CA ILE A 67 -1.48 -4.79 -0.74
C ILE A 67 -1.47 -6.32 -0.57
N PRO A 68 -0.43 -6.93 0.01
CA PRO A 68 -0.43 -8.35 0.31
C PRO A 68 -1.55 -8.70 1.27
N MET A 69 -2.20 -9.82 1.01
CA MET A 69 -3.21 -10.35 1.91
C MET A 69 -2.58 -10.74 3.25
N LYS A 70 -3.24 -10.34 4.35
CA LYS A 70 -2.86 -10.76 5.69
C LYS A 70 -3.26 -12.23 5.92
N LYS A 71 -2.40 -13.00 6.58
CA LYS A 71 -2.69 -14.39 6.94
C LYS A 71 -3.88 -14.42 7.91
N GLY A 72 -4.84 -15.31 7.68
CA GLY A 72 -6.03 -15.46 8.51
C GLY A 72 -7.08 -14.35 8.31
N LEU A 73 -7.00 -13.60 7.20
CA LEU A 73 -8.04 -12.63 6.86
C LEU A 73 -9.35 -13.38 6.56
N ILE A 74 -10.42 -12.98 7.25
CA ILE A 74 -11.77 -13.51 7.06
C ILE A 74 -12.46 -12.65 6.01
N TYR A 75 -13.04 -13.29 5.01
CA TYR A 75 -13.75 -12.64 3.92
C TYR A 75 -14.84 -13.54 3.37
N GLU A 76 -15.79 -12.93 2.68
CA GLU A 76 -16.83 -13.62 1.90
C GLU A 76 -16.50 -13.46 0.41
N VAL A 77 -16.69 -14.51 -0.40
CA VAL A 77 -16.53 -14.41 -1.85
C VAL A 77 -17.85 -13.93 -2.45
N VAL A 78 -17.83 -12.75 -3.07
CA VAL A 78 -18.99 -12.17 -3.77
C VAL A 78 -19.11 -12.77 -5.17
N GLN A 79 -17.99 -12.82 -5.88
CA GLN A 79 -17.94 -13.33 -7.25
C GLN A 79 -16.57 -13.95 -7.53
N SER A 80 -16.53 -14.98 -8.35
CA SER A 80 -15.28 -15.61 -8.79
C SER A 80 -15.13 -15.46 -10.30
N PHE A 81 -14.07 -14.77 -10.75
CA PHE A 81 -13.71 -14.66 -12.16
C PHE A 81 -12.81 -15.84 -12.60
N GLY A 82 -12.22 -16.55 -11.63
CA GLY A 82 -11.47 -17.78 -11.85
C GLY A 82 -10.87 -18.31 -10.56
N ARG A 83 -10.07 -19.38 -10.64
CA ARG A 83 -9.43 -19.98 -9.44
C ARG A 83 -8.56 -19.01 -8.65
N GLN A 84 -7.98 -18.04 -9.34
CA GLN A 84 -6.98 -17.11 -8.83
C GLN A 84 -7.43 -15.64 -8.90
N ASP A 85 -8.71 -15.40 -9.12
CA ASP A 85 -9.26 -14.06 -9.31
C ASP A 85 -10.70 -14.02 -8.81
N LYS A 86 -10.90 -13.28 -7.71
CA LYS A 86 -12.17 -13.26 -6.98
C LYS A 86 -12.46 -11.85 -6.50
N LEU A 87 -13.74 -11.48 -6.56
CA LEU A 87 -14.25 -10.35 -5.82
C LEU A 87 -14.66 -10.83 -4.43
N ILE A 88 -14.10 -10.21 -3.40
CA ILE A 88 -14.33 -10.57 -2.01
C ILE A 88 -14.88 -9.38 -1.23
N LYS A 89 -15.54 -9.67 -0.12
CA LYS A 89 -16.11 -8.70 0.79
C LYS A 89 -15.43 -8.80 2.14
N LEU A 90 -14.96 -7.66 2.63
CA LEU A 90 -14.27 -7.51 3.91
C LEU A 90 -15.15 -6.73 4.88
N LYS A 91 -15.36 -7.27 6.08
CA LYS A 91 -16.11 -6.56 7.12
C LYS A 91 -15.20 -5.60 7.87
N SER A 92 -15.62 -4.34 7.95
CA SER A 92 -14.97 -3.37 8.82
C SER A 92 -15.37 -3.59 10.28
N ASN A 93 -14.54 -3.08 11.19
CA ASN A 93 -14.84 -3.16 12.63
C ASN A 93 -15.36 -1.80 13.16
N PRO A 94 -16.17 -1.79 14.23
CA PRO A 94 -16.75 -0.55 14.77
C PRO A 94 -15.70 0.50 15.19
N GLN A 95 -14.54 0.07 15.69
CA GLN A 95 -13.47 0.99 16.09
C GLN A 95 -12.87 1.73 14.88
N ALA A 96 -12.68 1.03 13.77
CA ALA A 96 -12.21 1.60 12.52
C ALA A 96 -13.23 2.60 11.97
N ARG A 97 -14.54 2.26 12.01
CA ARG A 97 -15.61 3.18 11.59
C ARG A 97 -15.73 4.42 12.49
N LYS A 98 -15.42 4.30 13.79
CA LYS A 98 -15.32 5.46 14.68
C LYS A 98 -14.17 6.40 14.29
N LYS A 99 -13.04 5.84 13.84
CA LYS A 99 -11.90 6.62 13.35
C LYS A 99 -12.14 7.19 11.96
N TRP A 100 -12.85 6.44 11.12
CA TRP A 100 -13.13 6.73 9.72
C TRP A 100 -14.65 6.73 9.49
N PRO A 101 -15.33 7.88 9.71
CA PRO A 101 -16.80 7.94 9.61
C PRO A 101 -17.35 7.54 8.24
N GLU A 102 -16.57 7.72 7.17
CA GLU A 102 -16.93 7.35 5.79
C GLU A 102 -16.70 5.87 5.48
N LEU A 103 -16.04 5.11 6.37
CA LEU A 103 -15.74 3.69 6.17
C LEU A 103 -17.02 2.87 6.16
N GLU A 104 -17.25 2.14 5.07
CA GLU A 104 -18.39 1.26 4.91
C GLU A 104 -18.32 0.06 5.86
N GLU A 105 -19.48 -0.52 6.20
CA GLU A 105 -19.52 -1.74 7.03
C GLU A 105 -18.89 -2.93 6.30
N GLU A 106 -19.07 -2.99 4.98
CA GLU A 106 -18.57 -4.05 4.13
C GLU A 106 -17.88 -3.43 2.92
N VAL A 107 -16.57 -3.66 2.78
CA VAL A 107 -15.78 -3.13 1.67
C VAL A 107 -15.54 -4.25 0.67
N VAL A 108 -15.93 -4.04 -0.59
CA VAL A 108 -15.68 -4.98 -1.67
C VAL A 108 -14.31 -4.70 -2.29
N VAL A 109 -13.46 -5.73 -2.37
CA VAL A 109 -12.12 -5.66 -2.95
C VAL A 109 -11.85 -6.87 -3.81
N ARG A 110 -10.89 -6.78 -4.73
CA ARG A 110 -10.50 -7.92 -5.56
C ARG A 110 -9.30 -8.63 -4.97
N LEU A 111 -9.39 -9.95 -4.87
CA LEU A 111 -8.35 -10.87 -4.45
C LEU A 111 -7.75 -11.54 -5.69
N ILE A 112 -6.47 -11.29 -5.92
CA ILE A 112 -5.69 -11.90 -6.99
C ILE A 112 -4.64 -12.81 -6.36
N THR A 113 -4.63 -14.06 -6.82
CA THR A 113 -3.65 -15.07 -6.42
C THR A 113 -2.63 -15.28 -7.52
N ARG A 114 -1.35 -15.16 -7.17
CA ARG A 114 -0.22 -15.54 -8.01
C ARG A 114 0.44 -16.79 -7.46
N VAL A 115 0.78 -17.72 -8.34
CA VAL A 115 1.66 -18.85 -7.98
C VAL A 115 2.99 -18.64 -8.68
N LYS A 116 4.08 -18.54 -7.91
CA LYS A 116 5.45 -18.42 -8.41
C LYS A 116 6.30 -19.46 -7.71
N GLU A 117 7.00 -20.29 -8.47
CA GLU A 117 7.87 -21.36 -7.93
C GLU A 117 7.16 -22.27 -6.91
N GLY A 118 5.90 -22.61 -7.17
CA GLY A 118 5.07 -23.44 -6.28
C GLY A 118 4.58 -22.73 -5.01
N LYS A 119 4.94 -21.47 -4.79
CA LYS A 119 4.47 -20.65 -3.66
C LYS A 119 3.30 -19.76 -4.09
N GLN A 120 2.29 -19.70 -3.24
CA GLN A 120 1.12 -18.84 -3.43
C GLN A 120 1.34 -17.47 -2.80
N TYR A 121 1.04 -16.42 -3.55
CA TYR A 121 1.06 -15.02 -3.14
C TYR A 121 -0.30 -14.40 -3.43
N ASP A 122 -0.97 -13.97 -2.37
CA ASP A 122 -2.30 -13.36 -2.45
C ASP A 122 -2.18 -11.86 -2.25
N VAL A 123 -2.78 -11.09 -3.16
CA VAL A 123 -2.78 -9.62 -3.15
C VAL A 123 -4.22 -9.13 -3.26
N LEU A 124 -4.52 -8.08 -2.51
CA LEU A 124 -5.79 -7.38 -2.53
C LEU A 124 -5.66 -6.07 -3.30
N THR A 125 -6.71 -5.67 -4.01
CA THR A 125 -6.75 -4.40 -4.75
C THR A 125 -8.15 -3.78 -4.80
N SER A 126 -8.19 -2.45 -4.92
CA SER A 126 -9.41 -1.70 -5.25
C SER A 126 -9.79 -1.75 -6.74
N MET A 127 -8.96 -2.32 -7.61
CA MET A 127 -9.25 -2.51 -9.04
C MET A 127 -10.23 -3.67 -9.24
N VAL A 128 -11.52 -3.42 -8.96
CA VAL A 128 -12.58 -4.44 -8.91
C VAL A 128 -13.11 -4.88 -10.27
N ASP A 129 -12.97 -4.05 -11.31
CA ASP A 129 -13.43 -4.36 -12.67
C ASP A 129 -12.38 -5.19 -13.44
N PRO A 130 -12.65 -6.47 -13.75
CA PRO A 130 -11.73 -7.33 -14.48
C PRO A 130 -11.58 -7.00 -15.97
N MET A 131 -12.55 -6.30 -16.57
CA MET A 131 -12.48 -5.87 -17.97
C MET A 131 -11.62 -4.63 -18.11
N LEU A 132 -11.75 -3.68 -17.18
CA LEU A 132 -10.92 -2.47 -17.16
C LEU A 132 -9.50 -2.75 -16.65
N TYR A 133 -9.35 -3.64 -15.67
CA TYR A 133 -8.06 -4.01 -15.09
C TYR A 133 -7.85 -5.53 -15.19
N PRO A 134 -7.29 -6.02 -16.30
CA PRO A 134 -7.02 -7.45 -16.47
C PRO A 134 -6.07 -7.99 -15.40
N LYS A 135 -6.32 -9.22 -14.94
CA LYS A 135 -5.47 -9.89 -13.95
C LYS A 135 -4.02 -10.00 -14.41
N SER A 136 -3.79 -10.24 -15.70
CA SER A 136 -2.45 -10.34 -16.31
C SER A 136 -1.59 -9.11 -16.03
N ASP A 137 -2.22 -7.95 -15.98
CA ASP A 137 -1.55 -6.66 -15.90
C ASP A 137 -1.24 -6.31 -14.45
N ILE A 138 -2.05 -6.82 -13.51
CA ILE A 138 -1.93 -6.55 -12.07
C ILE A 138 -1.02 -7.55 -11.35
N VAL A 139 -1.11 -8.83 -11.70
CA VAL A 139 -0.53 -9.94 -10.89
C VAL A 139 1.00 -9.82 -10.70
N GLY A 140 1.68 -9.16 -11.64
CA GLY A 140 3.11 -8.88 -11.60
C GLY A 140 3.50 -7.70 -10.73
N LEU A 141 2.62 -6.70 -10.60
CA LEU A 141 3.00 -5.35 -10.18
C LEU A 141 3.54 -5.29 -8.76
N TYR A 142 3.04 -6.14 -7.86
CA TYR A 142 3.50 -6.13 -6.48
C TYR A 142 4.99 -6.48 -6.32
N GLU A 143 5.63 -7.12 -7.30
CA GLU A 143 7.08 -7.38 -7.27
C GLU A 143 7.89 -6.07 -7.29
N TYR A 144 7.42 -5.04 -7.99
CA TYR A 144 8.06 -3.72 -8.05
C TYR A 144 7.96 -2.93 -6.73
N ARG A 145 7.26 -3.45 -5.72
CA ARG A 145 7.26 -2.85 -4.38
C ARG A 145 8.68 -2.73 -3.81
N TRP A 146 9.57 -3.66 -4.16
CA TRP A 146 10.98 -3.63 -3.73
C TRP A 146 11.78 -2.44 -4.29
N GLU A 147 11.32 -1.77 -5.35
CA GLU A 147 12.02 -0.60 -5.90
C GLU A 147 12.20 0.52 -4.86
N ILE A 148 11.25 0.69 -3.92
CA ILE A 148 11.41 1.70 -2.86
C ILE A 148 12.59 1.41 -1.91
N GLU A 149 12.97 0.15 -1.74
CA GLU A 149 14.19 -0.20 -0.99
C GLU A 149 15.46 0.18 -1.76
N LEU A 150 15.43 0.06 -3.08
CA LEU A 150 16.50 0.54 -3.95
C LEU A 150 16.58 2.07 -3.91
N GLY A 151 15.46 2.78 -4.04
CA GLY A 151 15.43 4.24 -3.90
C GLY A 151 15.95 4.73 -2.54
N TYR A 152 15.58 4.07 -1.44
CA TYR A 152 16.17 4.38 -0.13
C TYR A 152 17.67 4.11 -0.08
N ARG A 153 18.16 3.05 -0.72
CA ARG A 153 19.60 2.77 -0.82
C ARG A 153 20.31 3.86 -1.60
N GLU A 154 19.75 4.30 -2.73
CA GLU A 154 20.34 5.35 -3.56
C GLU A 154 20.50 6.66 -2.80
N GLN A 155 19.46 7.07 -2.07
CA GLN A 155 19.49 8.28 -1.27
C GLN A 155 20.48 8.18 -0.09
N LYS A 156 20.45 7.06 0.64
CA LYS A 156 21.26 6.91 1.86
C LYS A 156 22.72 6.60 1.57
N GLN A 157 23.03 5.95 0.45
CA GLN A 157 24.39 5.52 0.12
C GLN A 157 24.97 6.39 -0.99
N TYR A 158 24.40 6.37 -2.18
CA TYR A 158 25.02 7.01 -3.34
C TYR A 158 24.96 8.53 -3.29
N MET A 159 23.80 9.12 -2.97
CA MET A 159 23.68 10.57 -2.86
C MET A 159 24.49 11.14 -1.69
N LEU A 160 24.68 10.36 -0.62
CA LEU A 160 25.56 10.71 0.49
C LEU A 160 27.04 10.35 0.25
N GLY A 161 27.39 9.86 -0.95
CA GLY A 161 28.77 9.52 -1.33
C GLY A 161 29.41 8.44 -0.47
N ASN A 162 28.61 7.47 0.02
CA ASN A 162 29.00 6.42 0.96
C ASN A 162 29.65 6.95 2.26
N ARG A 163 29.39 8.22 2.61
CA ARG A 163 29.93 8.81 3.83
C ARG A 163 29.19 8.23 5.03
N LEU A 164 29.94 7.83 6.05
CA LEU A 164 29.39 7.54 7.37
C LEU A 164 28.90 8.84 8.00
N THR A 165 27.61 9.16 7.83
CA THR A 165 27.02 10.44 8.27
C THR A 165 26.59 10.47 9.73
N LEU A 166 26.39 9.31 10.37
CA LEU A 166 25.95 9.24 11.78
C LEU A 166 26.89 8.36 12.61
N ARG A 167 27.70 8.99 13.45
CA ARG A 167 28.25 8.35 14.67
C ARG A 167 27.35 8.78 15.82
N SER A 168 26.67 7.83 16.46
CA SER A 168 25.70 8.09 17.51
C SER A 168 26.22 9.09 18.55
N ARG A 169 25.56 10.25 18.61
CA ARG A 169 25.55 11.22 19.70
C ARG A 169 24.09 11.58 19.99
N LEU A 170 23.84 12.32 21.06
CA LEU A 170 22.51 12.83 21.40
C LEU A 170 21.88 13.56 20.19
N PRO A 171 20.56 13.48 19.97
CA PRO A 171 19.88 14.18 18.88
C PRO A 171 20.16 15.68 18.82
N GLU A 172 20.47 16.30 19.96
CA GLU A 172 20.82 17.72 20.11
C GLU A 172 22.22 18.08 19.58
N LEU A 173 23.07 17.09 19.28
CA LEU A 173 24.49 17.26 18.93
C LEU A 173 24.81 17.00 17.45
N VAL A 174 23.78 16.83 16.61
CA VAL A 174 23.88 16.61 15.15
C VAL A 174 23.45 17.87 14.42
#